data_AF-A8RSK0-F1
#
_entry.id   AF-A8RSK0-F1
#
_cell.length_a   1.000
_cell.length_b   1.000
_cell.length_c   1.000
_cell.angle_alpha   90.00
_cell.angle_beta   90.00
_cell.angle_gamma   90.00
#
_symmetry.space_group_name_H-M   'P 1'
#
loop_
_entity.id
_entity.type
_entity.pdbx_description
1 polymer ?
#
loop_
_entity_poly.entity_id
_entity_poly.type
_entity_poly.pdbx_seq_one_letter_code
_entity_poly.pdbx_strand_id
1 'polypeptide(L)'
;MSSNRLAKKVRYALRFLPDELYIQLNYFAHFKKFANLKKPVTYNEKLNWLKLHDHNPLYTMLVDKYEVKKYVEKIIGDGGGVSYQLLESGSALKI
;
A
#
# COMPACT_ATOMS: atom_id res chain seq x y z
N MET A 1 0.60 -6.76 20.83
CA MET A 1 0.10 -7.98 20.17
C MET A 1 1.02 -9.14 20.49
N SER A 2 0.52 -10.23 21.09
CA SER A 2 1.34 -11.39 21.47
C SER A 2 1.98 -12.02 20.22
N SER A 3 3.33 -12.03 20.17
CA SER A 3 4.09 -12.62 19.07
C SER A 3 4.06 -14.15 19.20
N ASN A 4 2.98 -14.76 18.74
CA ASN A 4 2.86 -16.21 18.68
C ASN A 4 3.86 -16.77 17.65
N ARG A 5 4.97 -17.35 18.13
CA ARG A 5 6.03 -17.95 17.30
C ARG A 5 5.47 -18.96 16.29
N LEU A 6 4.40 -19.67 16.67
CA LEU A 6 3.72 -20.65 15.84
C LEU A 6 3.09 -20.01 14.59
N ALA A 7 2.34 -18.91 14.76
CA ALA A 7 1.72 -18.20 13.66
C ALA A 7 2.76 -17.62 12.68
N LYS A 8 3.91 -17.19 13.20
CA LYS A 8 5.02 -16.72 12.36
C LYS A 8 5.62 -17.86 11.52
N LYS A 9 5.83 -19.04 12.11
CA LYS A 9 6.29 -20.24 11.37
C LYS A 9 5.30 -20.66 10.28
N VAL A 10 4.00 -20.69 10.59
CA VAL A 10 2.96 -21.04 9.62
C VAL A 10 2.95 -20.05 8.45
N ARG A 11 3.01 -18.73 8.71
CA ARG A 11 3.08 -17.73 7.63
C ARG A 11 4.30 -17.92 6.72
N TYR A 12 5.48 -18.18 7.28
CA TYR A 12 6.67 -18.43 6.47
C TYR A 12 6.59 -19.75 5.70
N ALA A 13 5.99 -20.78 6.27
CA ALA A 13 5.75 -22.04 5.58
C ALA A 13 4.82 -21.87 4.38
N LEU A 14 3.89 -20.92 4.41
CA LEU A 14 2.95 -20.65 3.31
C LEU A 14 3.55 -19.77 2.18
N ARG A 15 4.85 -19.44 2.21
CA ARG A 15 5.51 -18.63 1.16
C ARG A 15 5.57 -19.29 -0.21
N PHE A 16 5.43 -20.61 -0.29
CA PHE A 16 5.44 -21.32 -1.58
C PHE A 16 4.10 -21.22 -2.32
N LEU A 17 3.03 -20.78 -1.65
CA LEU A 17 1.74 -20.60 -2.30
C LEU A 17 1.77 -19.37 -3.21
N PRO A 18 1.02 -19.39 -4.33
CA PRO A 18 0.80 -18.20 -5.13
C PRO A 18 0.04 -17.15 -4.32
N ASP A 19 0.37 -15.88 -4.55
CA ASP A 19 -0.14 -14.74 -3.79
C ASP A 19 -1.68 -14.68 -3.76
N GLU A 20 -2.34 -15.06 -4.85
CA GLU A 20 -3.80 -15.12 -4.93
C GLU A 20 -4.40 -16.07 -3.89
N LEU A 21 -3.86 -17.29 -3.78
CA LEU A 21 -4.34 -18.28 -2.81
C LEU A 21 -4.03 -17.84 -1.37
N TYR A 22 -2.85 -17.27 -1.13
CA TYR A 22 -2.49 -16.76 0.20
C TYR A 22 -3.45 -15.64 0.65
N ILE A 23 -3.79 -14.71 -0.23
CA ILE A 23 -4.71 -13.62 0.07
C ILE A 23 -6.13 -14.14 0.30
N GLN A 24 -6.60 -15.11 -0.50
CA GLN A 24 -7.91 -15.73 -0.29
C GLN A 24 -8.00 -16.46 1.06
N LEU A 25 -6.98 -17.24 1.43
CA LEU A 25 -6.92 -17.94 2.72
C LEU A 25 -6.93 -16.95 3.90
N ASN A 26 -6.16 -15.87 3.80
CA ASN A 26 -6.12 -14.84 4.82
C ASN A 26 -7.49 -14.14 4.96
N TYR A 27 -8.10 -13.79 3.83
CA TYR A 27 -9.44 -13.19 3.81
C TYR A 27 -10.49 -14.14 4.43
N PHE A 28 -10.42 -15.43 4.12
CA PHE A 28 -11.29 -16.45 4.71
C PHE A 28 -11.06 -16.61 6.22
N ALA A 29 -9.82 -16.55 6.69
CA ALA A 29 -9.52 -16.64 8.12
C ALA A 29 -10.22 -15.54 8.94
N HIS A 30 -10.29 -14.32 8.39
CA HIS A 30 -10.91 -13.14 9.02
C HIS A 30 -12.42 -13.03 8.81
N PHE A 31 -12.90 -13.21 7.57
CA PHE A 31 -14.31 -12.95 7.20
C PHE A 31 -15.16 -14.21 7.04
N LYS A 32 -14.55 -15.41 7.12
CA LYS A 32 -15.20 -16.72 6.92
C LYS A 32 -15.92 -16.87 5.57
N LYS A 33 -15.51 -16.09 4.58
CA LYS A 33 -16.02 -16.11 3.20
C LYS A 33 -14.85 -15.92 2.23
N PHE A 34 -15.02 -16.32 0.98
CA PHE A 34 -14.03 -16.06 -0.07
C PHE A 34 -14.21 -14.66 -0.65
N ALA A 35 -13.10 -13.97 -0.94
CA ALA A 35 -13.13 -12.68 -1.59
C ALA A 35 -13.48 -12.85 -3.07
N ASN A 36 -14.43 -12.07 -3.59
CA ASN A 36 -14.70 -12.06 -5.02
C ASN A 36 -13.66 -11.19 -5.76
N LEU A 37 -12.61 -11.82 -6.28
CA LEU A 37 -11.55 -11.12 -7.03
C LEU A 37 -11.92 -10.85 -8.50
N LYS A 38 -12.98 -11.48 -9.04
CA LYS A 38 -13.43 -11.23 -10.42
C LYS A 38 -14.27 -9.96 -10.53
N LYS A 39 -15.12 -9.72 -9.53
CA LYS A 39 -15.97 -8.52 -9.43
C LYS A 39 -16.04 -8.08 -7.96
N PRO A 40 -15.04 -7.33 -7.47
CA PRO A 40 -14.99 -6.91 -6.06
C PRO A 40 -16.08 -5.86 -5.78
N VAL A 41 -16.98 -6.17 -4.84
CA VAL A 41 -18.11 -5.28 -4.48
C VAL A 41 -17.75 -4.46 -3.25
N THR A 42 -17.23 -5.13 -2.22
CA THR A 42 -16.89 -4.50 -0.94
C THR A 42 -15.53 -3.83 -0.97
N TYR A 43 -15.34 -2.81 -0.13
CA TYR A 43 -14.06 -2.11 -0.02
C TYR A 43 -12.88 -3.06 0.26
N ASN A 44 -13.07 -4.05 1.14
CA ASN A 44 -12.03 -5.02 1.47
C ASN A 44 -11.68 -5.95 0.29
N GLU A 45 -12.65 -6.30 -0.57
CA GLU A 45 -12.37 -7.07 -1.79
C GLU A 45 -11.59 -6.23 -2.80
N LYS A 46 -11.95 -4.95 -2.96
CA LYS A 46 -11.22 -4.01 -3.83
C LYS A 46 -9.78 -3.84 -3.37
N LEU A 47 -9.54 -3.69 -2.07
CA LEU A 47 -8.18 -3.62 -1.52
C LEU A 47 -7.36 -4.87 -1.80
N ASN A 48 -7.95 -6.06 -1.67
CA ASN A 48 -7.22 -7.30 -1.95
C ASN A 48 -7.01 -7.52 -3.45
N TRP A 49 -7.91 -7.03 -4.31
CA TRP A 49 -7.70 -7.00 -5.75
C TRP A 49 -6.53 -6.10 -6.14
N LEU A 50 -6.43 -4.90 -5.54
CA LEU A 50 -5.30 -3.99 -5.76
C LEU A 50 -3.97 -4.65 -5.37
N LYS A 51 -3.90 -5.34 -4.24
CA LYS A 51 -2.68 -6.05 -3.82
C LYS A 51 -2.17 -7.08 -4.85
N LEU A 52 -3.05 -7.66 -5.66
CA LEU A 52 -2.72 -8.71 -6.62
C LEU A 52 -2.41 -8.18 -8.02
N HIS A 53 -2.97 -7.05 -8.40
CA HIS A 53 -2.92 -6.57 -9.79
C HIS A 53 -2.20 -5.22 -9.93
N ASP A 54 -2.14 -4.45 -8.85
CA ASP A 54 -1.62 -3.08 -8.88
C ASP A 54 -0.16 -3.04 -8.42
N HIS A 55 0.73 -3.22 -9.40
CA HIS A 55 2.18 -3.14 -9.23
C HIS A 55 2.75 -1.95 -10.01
N ASN A 56 2.19 -0.77 -9.79
CA ASN A 56 2.67 0.43 -10.47
C ASN A 56 3.95 0.98 -9.82
N PRO A 57 5.10 1.02 -10.54
CA PRO A 57 6.36 1.55 -10.01
C PRO A 57 6.30 3.06 -9.71
N LEU A 58 5.32 3.77 -10.27
CA LEU A 58 5.11 5.20 -9.98
C LEU A 58 4.83 5.43 -8.49
N TYR A 59 4.22 4.46 -7.78
CA TYR A 59 3.95 4.62 -6.34
C TYR A 59 5.23 4.75 -5.51
N THR A 60 6.32 4.11 -5.93
CA THR A 60 7.61 4.25 -5.24
C THR A 60 8.13 5.68 -5.32
N MET A 61 8.11 6.26 -6.52
CA MET A 61 8.50 7.66 -6.74
C MET A 61 7.54 8.63 -6.05
N LEU A 62 6.25 8.31 -5.99
CA LEU A 62 5.23 9.18 -5.37
C LEU A 62 5.31 9.25 -3.84
N VAL A 63 6.03 8.34 -3.19
CA VAL A 63 6.26 8.38 -1.73
C VAL A 63 7.48 9.26 -1.39
N ASP A 64 8.40 9.44 -2.33
CA ASP A 64 9.59 10.26 -2.12
C ASP A 64 9.27 11.76 -2.24
N LYS A 65 9.40 12.48 -1.12
CA LYS A 65 9.05 13.92 -1.04
C LYS A 65 9.88 14.80 -1.99
N TYR A 66 11.07 14.38 -2.39
CA TYR A 66 11.91 15.13 -3.33
C TYR A 66 11.59 14.77 -4.78
N GLU A 67 11.44 13.49 -5.11
CA GLU A 67 11.14 13.05 -6.48
C GLU A 67 9.71 13.41 -6.92
N VAL A 68 8.75 13.36 -5.99
CA VAL A 68 7.36 13.81 -6.24
C VAL A 68 7.32 15.23 -6.78
N LYS A 69 8.10 16.15 -6.19
CA LYS A 69 8.07 17.57 -6.58
C LYS A 69 8.44 17.73 -8.04
N LYS A 70 9.52 17.07 -8.48
CA LYS A 70 9.96 17.06 -9.88
C LYS A 70 8.92 16.45 -10.81
N TYR A 71 8.25 15.38 -10.36
CA TYR A 71 7.20 14.73 -11.13
C TYR A 71 5.96 15.62 -11.29
N VAL A 72 5.54 16.33 -10.23
CA VAL A 72 4.40 17.24 -10.23
C VAL A 72 4.69 18.50 -11.06
N GLU A 73 5.88 19.09 -10.93
CA GLU A 73 6.36 20.22 -11.75
C GLU A 73 6.28 19.88 -13.25
N LYS A 74 6.68 18.66 -13.63
CA LYS A 74 6.61 18.17 -15.01
C LYS A 74 5.18 18.02 -15.54
N ILE A 75 4.21 17.68 -14.68
CA ILE A 75 2.81 17.47 -15.09
C ILE A 75 2.04 18.78 -15.20
N ILE A 76 2.25 19.70 -14.26
CA ILE A 76 1.47 20.94 -14.15
C ILE A 76 2.11 22.07 -14.98
N GLY A 77 3.39 21.94 -15.35
CA GLY A 77 4.14 22.95 -16.09
C GLY A 77 4.61 24.10 -15.19
N ASP A 78 5.58 24.86 -15.70
CA ASP A 78 6.34 25.93 -15.03
C ASP A 78 5.49 27.09 -14.46
N GLY A 79 4.17 27.08 -14.68
CA GLY A 79 3.21 28.09 -14.23
C GLY A 79 2.48 27.75 -12.92
N GLY A 80 2.67 26.55 -12.37
CA GLY A 80 2.08 26.13 -11.10
C GLY A 80 3.08 26.27 -9.95
N GLY A 81 3.60 27.47 -9.72
CA GLY A 81 4.47 27.76 -8.59
C GLY A 81 3.76 27.45 -7.26
N VAL A 82 3.91 26.22 -6.77
CA VAL A 82 3.58 25.93 -5.38
C VAL A 82 4.72 26.50 -4.57
N SER A 83 4.54 27.76 -4.14
CA SER A 83 5.49 28.47 -3.29
C SER A 83 5.61 27.76 -1.95
N TYR A 84 6.61 26.91 -1.81
CA TYR A 84 6.98 26.26 -0.55
C TYR A 84 7.89 27.17 0.28
N GLN A 85 7.37 28.29 0.77
CA GLN A 85 8.09 29.13 1.74
C GLN A 85 7.71 28.87 3.21
N LEU A 86 6.87 27.86 3.53
CA LEU A 86 6.30 27.72 4.90
C LEU A 86 6.39 26.34 5.54
N LEU A 87 7.41 25.51 5.24
CA LEU A 87 7.64 24.26 5.99
C LEU A 87 9.08 24.02 6.47
N GLU A 88 9.97 25.01 6.36
CA GLU A 88 11.30 24.93 7.00
C GLU A 88 11.41 25.76 8.29
N SER A 89 10.40 26.56 8.63
CA SER A 89 10.35 27.29 9.90
C SER A 89 9.36 26.66 10.88
N GLY A 90 9.86 25.74 11.70
CA GLY A 90 9.25 25.44 12.99
C GLY A 90 8.47 24.13 13.05
N SER A 91 9.13 23.07 13.51
CA SER A 91 8.93 22.52 14.86
C SER A 91 9.48 21.10 14.90
N ALA A 92 10.68 21.00 15.47
CA ALA A 92 11.03 19.85 16.27
C ALA A 92 9.91 19.67 17.33
N LEU A 93 8.98 18.75 17.09
CA LEU A 93 8.03 18.28 18.09
C LEU A 93 8.15 16.77 18.20
N LYS A 94 8.97 16.40 19.20
CA LYS A 94 8.81 15.30 20.15
C LYS A 94 7.80 14.21 19.76
N ILE A 95 8.31 13.02 19.45
CA ILE A 95 8.05 11.79 20.20
C ILE A 95 9.40 11.08 20.37
#